data_AF-A0A7K7KXB8-F1
#
_entry.id   AF-A0A7K7KXB8-F1
#
_cell.length_a   1.000
_cell.length_b   1.000
_cell.length_c   1.000
_cell.angle_alpha   90.00
_cell.angle_beta   90.00
_cell.angle_gamma   90.00
#
_symmetry.space_group_name_H-M   'P 1'
#
loop_
_entity.id
_entity.type
_entity.pdbx_description
1 polymer ?
#
loop_
_entity_poly.entity_id
_entity_poly.type
_entity_poly.pdbx_seq_one_letter_code
_entity_poly.pdbx_strand_id
1 'polypeptide(L)'
;SGAICIQPCSPSFHGEMSFVCQDRKWQMFIDACANLDVQSLFQPVHGKPENEAKHFGADDHGNSNCQADFSCIIPDILSSPAIPGNIADIVELLKNISLMLSENVNREKMQSYSRIANHILNSSVISNWAFVRDRNASSTLLDSVNLFAGNLLLRNGSENIQEHFISTKGYSIYKNASGKSFDFSMELNKTSNISGRVVIPEEELLKLPRTSKAISIAFPTLGAIIETSHLDPVFVNGMVLSVSLPEELQHILLTFEKMNKLENIKAQCVGWHSAERRWDSKACKMKSDNISSVVCMCKHHHRTFKSFSILMSPTMLRNVVLDYITCVGLGLSIFSLVLCLTIETVVWHHVTITKITYMRHFCLVNIATSLLIADILFIVAAIVHNTALNYRLCVAATFFLHFFYLALFFWMFTLGLLILYGLLLVFFKITRSAFIAAAFSIGYGCPLVISILTVSITEPKNGYLRSGACWLNWYETKALLAFVVPALSIIVVNLAVVVVVVVKMGRPSIGDGCKSQDLSNMIRISKNIALLTPLLGLTWGFGLATIIDSHSLAFHVTFALLNAFQGFFILLFGTLLDRKTREALKKNCLSSKRKCSLAK
;
A
#
# COMPACT_ATOMS: atom_id res chain seq x y z
N SER A 1 4.23 22.75 -13.34
CA SER A 1 4.59 21.34 -13.12
C SER A 1 4.74 20.66 -14.47
N GLY A 2 5.77 19.84 -14.66
CA GLY A 2 6.06 19.12 -15.91
C GLY A 2 7.13 19.74 -16.84
N ALA A 3 7.72 20.88 -16.47
CA ALA A 3 8.85 21.44 -17.22
C ALA A 3 10.11 20.59 -16.98
N ILE A 4 10.90 20.36 -18.03
CA ILE A 4 12.15 19.61 -17.96
C ILE A 4 13.32 20.61 -18.09
N CYS A 5 14.29 20.49 -17.19
CA CYS A 5 15.55 21.24 -17.24
C CYS A 5 16.70 20.24 -17.45
N ILE A 6 17.58 20.54 -18.39
CA ILE A 6 18.75 19.72 -18.69
C ILE A 6 19.98 20.53 -18.30
N GLN A 7 20.86 19.92 -17.51
CA GLN A 7 22.09 20.54 -17.04
C GLN A 7 23.29 19.67 -17.45
N PRO A 8 24.34 20.24 -18.06
CA PRO A 8 25.55 19.49 -18.36
C PRO A 8 26.24 19.06 -17.06
N CYS A 9 26.91 17.91 -17.10
CA CYS A 9 27.66 17.40 -15.96
C CYS A 9 28.88 18.28 -15.65
N SER A 10 29.42 18.15 -14.44
CA SER A 10 30.68 18.79 -14.05
C SER A 10 31.82 18.39 -15.00
N PRO A 11 32.87 19.21 -15.20
CA PRO A 11 33.90 18.99 -16.22
C PRO A 11 34.63 17.64 -16.17
N SER A 12 34.63 16.96 -15.02
CA SER A 12 35.19 15.63 -14.80
C SER A 12 34.23 14.48 -15.15
N PHE A 13 33.04 14.77 -15.67
CA PHE A 13 32.01 13.81 -16.06
C PHE A 13 31.45 14.20 -17.42
N HIS A 14 31.20 13.22 -18.28
CA HIS A 14 30.46 13.41 -19.52
C HIS A 14 28.97 13.09 -19.31
N GLY A 15 28.10 13.65 -20.16
CA GLY A 15 26.65 13.45 -20.10
C GLY A 15 25.87 14.66 -19.57
N GLU A 16 24.61 14.41 -19.20
CA GLU A 16 23.65 15.44 -18.78
C GLU A 16 22.75 14.94 -17.65
N MET A 17 22.37 15.84 -16.74
CA MET A 17 21.34 15.59 -15.73
C MET A 17 20.01 16.19 -16.18
N SER A 18 18.91 15.47 -15.98
CA SER A 18 17.57 15.98 -16.26
C SER A 18 16.74 16.10 -14.99
N PHE A 19 16.14 17.28 -14.82
CA PHE A 19 15.24 17.59 -13.72
C PHE A 19 13.83 17.82 -14.23
N VAL A 20 12.84 17.30 -13.51
CA VAL A 20 11.43 17.60 -13.74
C VAL A 20 10.94 18.56 -12.67
N CYS A 21 10.27 19.64 -13.08
CA CYS A 21 9.64 20.56 -12.16
C CYS A 21 8.32 19.97 -11.68
N GLN A 22 8.31 19.41 -10.47
CA GLN A 22 7.12 18.91 -9.79
C GLN A 22 6.86 19.80 -8.57
N ASP A 23 5.66 20.36 -8.48
CA ASP A 23 5.24 21.23 -7.36
C ASP A 23 6.15 22.43 -7.09
N ARG A 24 6.57 23.12 -8.16
CA ARG A 24 7.51 24.26 -8.13
C ARG A 24 8.88 23.93 -7.52
N LYS A 25 9.21 22.65 -7.38
CA LYS A 25 10.54 22.16 -7.02
C LYS A 25 11.12 21.37 -8.19
N TRP A 26 12.40 21.55 -8.43
CA TRP A 26 13.13 20.72 -9.38
C TRP A 26 13.50 19.42 -8.69
N GLN A 27 13.02 18.29 -9.22
CA GLN A 27 13.42 16.96 -8.78
C GLN A 27 14.25 16.31 -9.87
N MET A 28 15.35 15.68 -9.49
CA MET A 28 16.18 14.93 -10.43
C MET A 28 15.42 13.69 -10.86
N PHE A 29 15.26 13.50 -12.18
CA PHE A 29 14.54 12.37 -12.75
C PHE A 29 15.46 11.44 -13.53
N ILE A 30 16.53 11.97 -14.15
CA ILE A 30 17.56 11.18 -14.83
C ILE A 30 18.94 11.78 -14.49
N ASP A 31 19.89 10.91 -14.17
CA ASP A 31 21.31 11.27 -14.06
C ASP A 31 22.10 10.44 -15.07
N ALA A 32 22.57 11.07 -16.15
CA ALA A 32 23.42 10.43 -17.15
C ALA A 32 24.89 10.86 -17.02
N CYS A 33 25.30 11.40 -15.87
CA CYS A 33 26.70 11.73 -15.64
C CYS A 33 27.53 10.46 -15.45
N ALA A 34 28.57 10.33 -16.28
CA ALA A 34 29.51 9.23 -16.24
C ALA A 34 30.95 9.75 -16.32
N ASN A 35 31.88 9.01 -15.74
CA ASN A 35 33.33 9.25 -15.88
C ASN A 35 34.05 7.98 -16.34
N LEU A 36 33.34 6.87 -16.48
CA LEU A 36 33.88 5.65 -17.05
C LEU A 36 33.77 5.73 -18.58
N ASP A 37 34.90 5.78 -19.28
CA ASP A 37 34.89 5.66 -20.74
C ASP A 37 35.09 4.19 -21.13
N VAL A 38 33.99 3.52 -21.44
CA VAL A 38 34.00 2.10 -21.80
C VAL A 38 34.75 1.82 -23.11
N GLN A 39 34.86 2.81 -24.01
CA GLN A 39 35.54 2.63 -25.30
C GLN A 39 37.06 2.61 -25.17
N SER A 40 37.61 3.34 -24.20
CA SER A 40 39.07 3.34 -23.92
C SER A 40 39.52 2.15 -23.08
N LEU A 41 38.62 1.44 -22.39
CA LEU A 41 38.96 0.24 -21.59
C LEU A 41 39.58 -0.91 -22.41
N PHE A 42 39.33 -0.93 -23.73
CA PHE A 42 39.93 -1.92 -24.64
C PHE A 42 41.10 -1.36 -25.47
N GLN A 43 41.49 -0.10 -25.27
CA GLN A 43 42.66 0.50 -25.92
C GLN A 43 43.91 0.34 -25.05
N PRO A 44 45.09 0.07 -25.63
CA PRO A 44 46.32 0.03 -24.86
C PRO A 44 46.68 1.42 -24.30
N VAL A 45 47.07 1.46 -23.02
CA VAL A 45 47.55 2.66 -22.33
C VAL A 45 48.80 3.20 -23.05
N HIS A 46 48.72 4.42 -23.60
CA HIS A 46 49.84 5.08 -24.27
C HIS A 46 51.01 5.34 -23.30
N GLY A 47 52.17 4.72 -23.60
CA GLY A 47 53.42 4.93 -22.87
C GLY A 47 54.68 4.21 -23.40
N LYS A 48 54.65 3.63 -24.61
CA LYS A 48 55.84 3.09 -25.30
C LYS A 48 55.78 3.38 -26.81
N PRO A 49 56.93 3.51 -27.50
CA PRO A 49 57.03 4.15 -28.81
C PRO A 49 56.33 3.37 -29.92
N GLU A 50 55.91 4.10 -30.95
CA GLU A 50 55.29 3.65 -32.20
C GLU A 50 56.03 2.46 -32.84
N ASN A 51 55.41 1.28 -32.78
CA ASN A 51 55.30 0.29 -33.86
C ASN A 51 54.65 -0.98 -33.30
N GLU A 52 53.33 -0.95 -33.11
CA GLU A 52 52.45 -2.15 -33.04
C GLU A 52 51.02 -1.70 -32.65
N ALA A 53 50.25 -1.23 -33.63
CA ALA A 53 48.83 -0.97 -33.45
C ALA A 53 48.05 -2.29 -33.55
N LYS A 54 47.66 -2.90 -32.42
CA LYS A 54 46.77 -4.08 -32.43
C LYS A 54 45.31 -3.64 -32.55
N HIS A 55 44.74 -3.86 -33.72
CA HIS A 55 43.30 -3.76 -33.96
C HIS A 55 42.58 -4.99 -33.37
N PHE A 56 41.24 -4.93 -33.29
CA PHE A 56 40.38 -6.10 -33.14
C PHE A 56 40.78 -7.14 -34.21
N GLY A 57 41.56 -8.14 -33.82
CA GLY A 57 42.16 -9.13 -34.71
C GLY A 57 43.62 -8.82 -35.08
N ALA A 58 44.55 -9.27 -34.23
CA ALA A 58 45.83 -9.82 -34.66
C ALA A 58 46.55 -10.44 -33.44
N ASP A 59 46.92 -11.71 -33.60
CA ASP A 59 47.85 -12.41 -32.72
C ASP A 59 49.15 -11.59 -32.59
N ASP A 60 49.60 -11.31 -31.36
CA ASP A 60 51.04 -11.29 -31.14
C ASP A 60 51.42 -11.60 -29.68
N HIS A 61 52.50 -12.36 -29.57
CA HIS A 61 53.02 -13.03 -28.39
C HIS A 61 53.59 -12.04 -27.36
N GLY A 62 52.93 -11.92 -26.20
CA GLY A 62 53.52 -11.35 -24.99
C GLY A 62 52.57 -10.46 -24.20
N ASN A 63 52.28 -10.88 -22.96
CA ASN A 63 51.40 -10.27 -21.96
C ASN A 63 49.90 -10.62 -22.13
N SER A 64 49.27 -11.04 -21.03
CA SER A 64 47.92 -11.62 -20.94
C SER A 64 46.91 -10.94 -21.87
N ASN A 65 46.38 -11.71 -22.82
CA ASN A 65 45.41 -11.23 -23.80
C ASN A 65 44.15 -10.74 -23.05
N CYS A 66 43.86 -9.44 -23.04
CA CYS A 66 42.75 -8.83 -22.28
C CYS A 66 41.38 -9.48 -22.60
N GLN A 67 41.23 -10.01 -23.82
CA GLN A 67 40.06 -10.76 -24.29
C GLN A 67 39.98 -12.21 -23.75
N ALA A 68 41.08 -12.76 -23.22
CA ALA A 68 41.13 -14.13 -22.71
C ALA A 68 40.39 -14.29 -21.38
N ASP A 69 40.44 -13.30 -20.49
CA ASP A 69 39.84 -13.37 -19.17
C ASP A 69 39.20 -12.06 -18.67
N PHE A 70 39.26 -10.96 -19.42
CA PHE A 70 38.76 -9.63 -19.02
C PHE A 70 39.40 -9.04 -17.76
N SER A 71 40.53 -9.58 -17.28
CA SER A 71 41.17 -9.15 -16.05
C SER A 71 41.68 -7.70 -16.10
N CYS A 72 42.11 -7.25 -17.28
CA CYS A 72 42.58 -5.91 -17.62
C CYS A 72 41.63 -4.78 -17.23
N ILE A 73 40.30 -4.95 -17.42
CA ILE A 73 39.31 -3.87 -17.25
C ILE A 73 38.74 -3.79 -15.83
N ILE A 74 38.96 -4.82 -15.00
CA ILE A 74 38.39 -4.91 -13.66
C ILE A 74 38.84 -3.76 -12.74
N PRO A 75 40.14 -3.40 -12.65
CA PRO A 75 40.58 -2.36 -11.72
C PRO A 75 39.94 -1.00 -12.00
N ASP A 76 39.80 -0.63 -13.27
CA ASP A 76 39.20 0.64 -13.67
C ASP A 76 37.70 0.67 -13.36
N ILE A 77 37.00 -0.44 -13.59
CA ILE A 77 35.57 -0.56 -13.25
C ILE A 77 35.35 -0.51 -11.74
N LEU A 78 36.12 -1.27 -10.96
CA LEU A 78 35.94 -1.34 -9.51
C LEU A 78 36.37 -0.04 -8.79
N SER A 79 37.28 0.74 -9.38
CA SER A 79 37.64 2.06 -8.87
C SER A 79 36.65 3.15 -9.28
N SER A 80 35.86 2.92 -10.33
CA SER A 80 34.81 3.85 -10.75
C SER A 80 33.65 3.90 -9.75
N PRO A 81 33.13 5.09 -9.42
CA PRO A 81 31.98 5.22 -8.54
C PRO A 81 30.74 4.65 -9.25
N ALA A 82 29.91 3.88 -8.55
CA ALA A 82 28.70 3.29 -9.11
C ALA A 82 27.53 4.30 -9.15
N ILE A 83 27.75 5.41 -9.86
CA ILE A 83 26.73 6.43 -10.16
C ILE A 83 25.85 5.98 -11.34
N PRO A 84 24.65 6.55 -11.52
CA PRO A 84 23.67 6.07 -12.50
C PRO A 84 24.19 6.02 -13.96
N GLY A 85 25.00 6.99 -14.39
CA GLY A 85 25.64 6.97 -15.72
C GLY A 85 26.61 5.80 -15.87
N ASN A 86 27.59 5.66 -14.97
CA ASN A 86 28.54 4.54 -14.98
C ASN A 86 27.83 3.17 -14.90
N ILE A 87 26.72 3.06 -14.16
CA ILE A 87 25.92 1.83 -14.11
C ILE A 87 25.37 1.50 -15.51
N ALA A 88 24.82 2.49 -16.23
CA ALA A 88 24.32 2.29 -17.58
C ALA A 88 25.44 1.82 -18.53
N ASP A 89 26.61 2.44 -18.45
CA ASP A 89 27.77 2.10 -19.28
C ASP A 89 28.29 0.68 -18.98
N ILE A 90 28.34 0.29 -17.71
CA ILE A 90 28.73 -1.08 -17.30
C ILE A 90 27.70 -2.11 -17.79
N VAL A 91 26.39 -1.80 -17.74
CA VAL A 91 25.35 -2.69 -18.28
C VAL A 91 25.52 -2.87 -19.79
N GLU A 92 25.80 -1.79 -20.52
CA GLU A 92 26.05 -1.86 -21.96
C GLU A 92 27.33 -2.62 -22.30
N LEU A 93 28.40 -2.44 -21.52
CA LEU A 93 29.62 -3.23 -21.61
C LEU A 93 29.34 -4.73 -21.44
N LEU A 94 28.64 -5.10 -20.36
CA LEU A 94 28.29 -6.50 -20.08
C LEU A 94 27.43 -7.11 -21.19
N LYS A 95 26.50 -6.33 -21.76
CA LYS A 95 25.72 -6.73 -22.93
C LYS A 95 26.62 -6.98 -24.15
N ASN A 96 27.53 -6.07 -24.45
CA ASN A 96 28.44 -6.20 -25.60
C ASN A 96 29.38 -7.40 -25.45
N ILE A 97 29.94 -7.63 -24.25
CA ILE A 97 30.72 -8.83 -23.94
C ILE A 97 29.87 -10.09 -24.17
N SER A 98 28.61 -10.08 -23.74
CA SER A 98 27.69 -11.21 -23.90
C SER A 98 27.33 -11.52 -25.36
N LEU A 99 27.26 -10.49 -26.21
CA LEU A 99 26.93 -10.66 -27.63
C LEU A 99 28.15 -11.01 -28.48
N MET A 100 29.29 -10.40 -28.21
CA MET A 100 30.47 -10.47 -29.08
C MET A 100 31.53 -11.47 -28.61
N LEU A 101 31.57 -11.79 -27.30
CA LEU A 101 32.67 -12.55 -26.67
C LEU A 101 32.18 -13.74 -25.84
N SER A 102 30.95 -14.19 -26.07
CA SER A 102 30.33 -15.31 -25.34
C SER A 102 30.67 -16.69 -25.91
N GLU A 103 31.56 -16.79 -26.88
CA GLU A 103 32.08 -18.07 -27.35
C GLU A 103 33.08 -18.66 -26.36
N ASN A 104 32.91 -19.94 -26.04
CA ASN A 104 33.81 -20.73 -25.18
C ASN A 104 34.12 -20.04 -23.84
N VAL A 105 33.08 -19.67 -23.08
CA VAL A 105 33.24 -19.04 -21.77
C VAL A 105 33.89 -20.03 -20.81
N ASN A 106 35.10 -19.73 -20.34
CA ASN A 106 35.80 -20.50 -19.33
C ASN A 106 35.50 -19.94 -17.92
N ARG A 107 36.01 -20.62 -16.88
CA ARG A 107 35.85 -20.21 -15.48
C ARG A 107 36.37 -18.80 -15.22
N GLU A 108 37.52 -18.44 -15.79
CA GLU A 108 38.19 -17.16 -15.58
C GLU A 108 37.39 -15.99 -16.18
N LYS A 109 36.95 -16.10 -17.44
CA LYS A 109 36.04 -15.13 -18.07
C LYS A 109 34.76 -14.94 -17.26
N MET A 110 34.15 -16.04 -16.81
CA MET A 110 32.92 -15.97 -16.02
C MET A 110 33.15 -15.35 -14.63
N GLN A 111 34.31 -15.59 -14.03
CA GLN A 111 34.68 -14.95 -12.77
C GLN A 111 34.87 -13.43 -12.94
N SER A 112 35.62 -12.99 -13.95
CA SER A 112 35.79 -11.57 -14.25
C SER A 112 34.48 -10.87 -14.58
N TYR A 113 33.64 -11.51 -15.41
CA TYR A 113 32.30 -11.02 -15.73
C TYR A 113 31.42 -10.89 -14.48
N SER A 114 31.46 -11.90 -13.59
CA SER A 114 30.71 -11.88 -12.33
C SER A 114 31.19 -10.77 -11.38
N ARG A 115 32.49 -10.46 -11.35
CA ARG A 115 33.04 -9.34 -10.55
C ARG A 115 32.52 -7.99 -11.03
N ILE A 116 32.48 -7.77 -12.34
CA ILE A 116 31.93 -6.54 -12.93
C ILE A 116 30.44 -6.41 -12.59
N ALA A 117 29.65 -7.48 -12.77
CA ALA A 117 28.23 -7.48 -12.41
C ALA A 117 28.01 -7.29 -10.90
N ASN A 118 28.86 -7.87 -10.05
CA ASN A 118 28.79 -7.73 -8.59
C ASN A 118 28.94 -6.27 -8.13
N HIS A 119 29.77 -5.47 -8.83
CA HIS A 119 29.97 -4.05 -8.53
C HIS A 119 28.66 -3.25 -8.58
N ILE A 120 27.87 -3.46 -9.63
CA ILE A 120 26.61 -2.75 -9.85
C ILE A 120 25.41 -3.38 -9.13
N LEU A 121 25.52 -4.65 -8.71
CA LEU A 121 24.50 -5.37 -7.93
C LEU A 121 24.66 -5.20 -6.40
N ASN A 122 25.68 -4.46 -5.96
CA ASN A 122 25.94 -4.23 -4.54
C ASN A 122 24.74 -3.54 -3.85
N SER A 123 24.37 -4.02 -2.65
CA SER A 123 23.25 -3.49 -1.88
C SER A 123 23.35 -1.98 -1.61
N SER A 124 24.57 -1.42 -1.48
CA SER A 124 24.78 0.02 -1.31
C SER A 124 24.52 0.86 -2.57
N VAL A 125 24.48 0.21 -3.75
CA VAL A 125 24.35 0.85 -5.07
C VAL A 125 22.90 0.80 -5.58
N ILE A 126 22.06 -0.08 -5.02
CA ILE A 126 20.68 -0.32 -5.47
C ILE A 126 19.83 0.96 -5.55
N SER A 127 20.02 1.94 -4.66
CA SER A 127 19.30 3.21 -4.73
C SER A 127 19.63 4.05 -5.97
N ASN A 128 20.83 3.90 -6.53
CA ASN A 128 21.29 4.67 -7.69
C ASN A 128 20.63 4.19 -8.99
N TRP A 129 20.20 2.92 -9.04
CA TRP A 129 19.47 2.36 -10.19
C TRP A 129 18.16 3.10 -10.49
N ALA A 130 17.57 3.77 -9.50
CA ALA A 130 16.33 4.54 -9.68
C ALA A 130 16.48 5.74 -10.64
N PHE A 131 17.71 6.21 -10.88
CA PHE A 131 18.01 7.38 -11.71
C PHE A 131 18.68 7.03 -13.04
N VAL A 132 18.86 5.75 -13.33
CA VAL A 132 19.45 5.26 -14.59
C VAL A 132 18.54 5.63 -15.75
N ARG A 133 19.12 6.20 -16.81
CA ARG A 133 18.39 6.71 -17.97
C ARG A 133 17.59 5.63 -18.71
N ASP A 134 18.18 4.46 -18.93
CA ASP A 134 17.51 3.35 -19.58
C ASP A 134 16.73 2.52 -18.55
N ARG A 135 15.40 2.59 -18.60
CA ARG A 135 14.51 1.80 -17.74
C ARG A 135 14.65 0.30 -17.95
N ASN A 136 15.10 -0.11 -19.13
CA ASN A 136 15.31 -1.52 -19.43
C ASN A 136 16.67 -2.03 -18.94
N ALA A 137 17.56 -1.18 -18.41
CA ALA A 137 18.92 -1.55 -18.04
C ALA A 137 18.99 -2.78 -17.12
N SER A 138 18.13 -2.87 -16.10
CA SER A 138 18.12 -4.02 -15.17
C SER A 138 17.69 -5.32 -15.86
N SER A 139 16.74 -5.23 -16.79
CA SER A 139 16.30 -6.36 -17.60
C SER A 139 17.34 -6.76 -18.67
N THR A 140 18.06 -5.79 -19.23
CA THR A 140 19.18 -6.00 -20.17
C THR A 140 20.34 -6.69 -19.45
N LEU A 141 20.66 -6.27 -18.23
CA LEU A 141 21.65 -6.93 -17.38
C LEU A 141 21.28 -8.40 -17.15
N LEU A 142 20.03 -8.67 -16.75
CA LEU A 142 19.55 -10.03 -16.51
C LEU A 142 19.70 -10.92 -17.75
N ASP A 143 19.26 -10.44 -18.92
CA ASP A 143 19.39 -11.20 -20.17
C ASP A 143 20.85 -11.42 -20.57
N SER A 144 21.70 -10.40 -20.40
CA SER A 144 23.13 -10.47 -20.73
C SER A 144 23.84 -11.52 -19.87
N VAL A 145 23.63 -11.48 -18.55
CA VAL A 145 24.18 -12.48 -17.62
C VAL A 145 23.67 -13.88 -17.95
N ASN A 146 22.36 -14.04 -18.22
CA ASN A 146 21.77 -15.33 -18.60
C ASN A 146 22.39 -15.89 -19.90
N LEU A 147 22.64 -15.03 -20.88
CA LEU A 147 23.26 -15.42 -22.15
C LEU A 147 24.72 -15.85 -21.94
N PHE A 148 25.51 -15.01 -21.28
CA PHE A 148 26.93 -15.27 -21.06
C PHE A 148 27.18 -16.52 -20.21
N ALA A 149 26.47 -16.64 -19.09
CA ALA A 149 26.55 -17.82 -18.23
C ALA A 149 26.06 -19.09 -18.94
N GLY A 150 25.06 -18.98 -19.82
CA GLY A 150 24.57 -20.12 -20.62
C GLY A 150 25.66 -20.77 -21.49
N ASN A 151 26.70 -20.02 -21.86
CA ASN A 151 27.82 -20.50 -22.66
C ASN A 151 29.03 -20.98 -21.85
N LEU A 152 28.93 -21.04 -20.52
CA LEU A 152 29.99 -21.55 -19.64
C LEU A 152 30.32 -23.02 -19.93
N LEU A 153 31.60 -23.31 -20.08
CA LEU A 153 32.16 -24.65 -20.25
C LEU A 153 32.43 -25.31 -18.90
N LEU A 154 32.01 -26.56 -18.74
CA LEU A 154 32.16 -27.35 -17.51
C LEU A 154 33.30 -28.36 -17.67
N ARG A 155 34.57 -27.93 -17.53
CA ARG A 155 35.73 -28.80 -17.80
C ARG A 155 35.81 -30.02 -16.88
N ASN A 156 35.44 -29.87 -15.61
CA ASN A 156 35.49 -30.95 -14.60
C ASN A 156 34.10 -31.48 -14.23
N GLY A 157 33.11 -31.32 -15.12
CA GLY A 157 31.73 -31.74 -14.86
C GLY A 157 30.95 -30.86 -13.87
N SER A 158 31.61 -29.94 -13.16
CA SER A 158 30.96 -28.92 -12.31
C SER A 158 31.79 -27.64 -12.22
N GLU A 159 31.11 -26.51 -12.09
CA GLU A 159 31.73 -25.21 -11.83
C GLU A 159 30.94 -24.46 -10.73
N ASN A 160 31.66 -23.74 -9.87
CA ASN A 160 31.08 -22.87 -8.86
C ASN A 160 31.87 -21.56 -8.82
N ILE A 161 31.19 -20.46 -9.16
CA ILE A 161 31.72 -19.10 -9.20
C ILE A 161 30.82 -18.28 -8.30
N GLN A 162 31.39 -17.75 -7.22
CA GLN A 162 30.64 -17.07 -6.18
C GLN A 162 31.23 -15.69 -5.93
N GLU A 163 30.41 -14.67 -6.13
CA GLU A 163 30.61 -13.31 -5.67
C GLU A 163 29.49 -12.97 -4.66
N HIS A 164 29.58 -11.84 -3.98
CA HIS A 164 28.65 -11.48 -2.89
C HIS A 164 27.19 -11.31 -3.36
N PHE A 165 26.99 -10.70 -4.52
CA PHE A 165 25.66 -10.35 -5.07
C PHE A 165 25.35 -11.05 -6.40
N ILE A 166 26.18 -12.01 -6.81
CA ILE A 166 25.93 -12.90 -7.94
C ILE A 166 26.66 -14.22 -7.74
N SER A 167 25.96 -15.35 -7.88
CA SER A 167 26.59 -16.68 -7.82
C SER A 167 26.12 -17.55 -8.97
N THR A 168 27.07 -18.17 -9.67
CA THR A 168 26.82 -19.07 -10.80
C THR A 168 27.32 -20.46 -10.46
N LYS A 169 26.45 -21.45 -10.63
CA LYS A 169 26.77 -22.88 -10.46
C LYS A 169 26.39 -23.65 -11.71
N GLY A 170 27.25 -24.56 -12.13
CA GLY A 170 27.02 -25.41 -13.30
C GLY A 170 27.33 -26.86 -13.00
N TYR A 171 26.50 -27.77 -13.52
CA TYR A 171 26.70 -29.21 -13.43
C TYR A 171 26.44 -29.88 -14.78
N SER A 172 27.23 -30.91 -15.08
CA SER A 172 26.92 -31.85 -16.15
C SER A 172 25.86 -32.82 -15.65
N ILE A 173 24.72 -32.84 -16.35
CA ILE A 173 23.57 -33.69 -16.06
C ILE A 173 23.45 -34.77 -17.12
N TYR A 174 23.04 -35.96 -16.70
CA TYR A 174 22.91 -37.12 -17.57
C TYR A 174 21.76 -38.01 -17.11
N LYS A 175 21.32 -38.88 -18.01
CA LYS A 175 20.24 -39.82 -17.75
C LYS A 175 20.58 -40.76 -16.60
N ASN A 176 19.62 -41.00 -15.69
CA ASN A 176 19.76 -41.84 -14.49
C ASN A 176 20.72 -41.31 -13.42
N ALA A 177 21.14 -40.04 -13.48
CA ALA A 177 21.78 -39.40 -12.34
C ALA A 177 20.77 -39.24 -11.18
N SER A 178 21.25 -39.30 -9.93
CA SER A 178 20.45 -38.86 -8.78
C SER A 178 20.09 -37.38 -8.92
N GLY A 179 18.98 -36.98 -8.29
CA GLY A 179 18.46 -35.62 -8.37
C GLY A 179 19.55 -34.59 -8.10
N LYS A 180 19.63 -33.56 -8.96
CA LYS A 180 20.62 -32.49 -8.84
C LYS A 180 19.99 -31.24 -8.24
N SER A 181 20.61 -30.72 -7.18
CA SER A 181 20.26 -29.45 -6.57
C SER A 181 21.35 -28.40 -6.75
N PHE A 182 20.93 -27.16 -6.98
CA PHE A 182 21.76 -25.97 -6.90
C PHE A 182 21.34 -25.21 -5.63
N ASP A 183 22.22 -25.20 -4.64
CA ASP A 183 21.98 -24.56 -3.34
C ASP A 183 22.71 -23.23 -3.26
N PHE A 184 21.99 -22.13 -3.05
CA PHE A 184 22.55 -20.79 -2.90
C PHE A 184 22.27 -20.26 -1.50
N SER A 185 23.30 -19.69 -0.87
CA SER A 185 23.20 -18.95 0.39
C SER A 185 24.09 -17.72 0.26
N MET A 186 23.50 -16.54 0.42
CA MET A 186 24.15 -15.25 0.16
C MET A 186 23.83 -14.28 1.31
N GLU A 187 24.81 -13.48 1.70
CA GLU A 187 24.65 -12.48 2.77
C GLU A 187 24.07 -11.20 2.18
N LEU A 188 22.87 -10.79 2.63
CA LEU A 188 22.23 -9.55 2.17
C LEU A 188 22.65 -8.35 3.02
N ASN A 189 22.82 -8.58 4.31
CA ASN A 189 23.31 -7.64 5.34
C ASN A 189 24.11 -8.44 6.38
N LYS A 190 24.90 -7.77 7.24
CA LYS A 190 25.75 -8.38 8.28
C LYS A 190 25.05 -9.38 9.24
N THR A 191 23.72 -9.40 9.26
CA THR A 191 22.90 -10.22 10.18
C THR A 191 21.84 -11.08 9.48
N SER A 192 21.72 -11.03 8.14
CA SER A 192 20.66 -11.76 7.42
C SER A 192 21.18 -12.43 6.16
N ASN A 193 21.11 -13.75 6.15
CA ASN A 193 21.40 -14.58 4.98
C ASN A 193 20.09 -14.89 4.26
N ILE A 194 20.14 -14.91 2.93
CA ILE A 194 19.03 -15.34 2.09
C ILE A 194 19.44 -16.60 1.35
N SER A 195 18.55 -17.60 1.36
CA SER A 195 18.78 -18.86 0.68
C SER A 195 17.82 -19.09 -0.49
N GLY A 196 18.31 -19.81 -1.50
CA GLY A 196 17.53 -20.24 -2.65
C GLY A 196 18.03 -21.58 -3.15
N ARG A 197 17.12 -22.45 -3.59
CA ARG A 197 17.45 -23.79 -4.06
C ARG A 197 16.74 -24.07 -5.38
N VAL A 198 17.47 -24.57 -6.36
CA VAL A 198 16.92 -25.11 -7.61
C VAL A 198 17.10 -26.62 -7.60
N VAL A 199 16.04 -27.38 -7.78
CA VAL A 199 16.08 -28.85 -7.87
C VAL A 199 15.54 -29.30 -9.21
N ILE A 200 16.34 -30.10 -9.91
CA ILE A 200 15.91 -30.83 -11.10
C ILE A 200 15.44 -32.22 -10.65
N PRO A 201 14.13 -32.54 -10.75
CA PRO A 201 13.61 -33.84 -10.36
C PRO A 201 14.24 -34.98 -11.16
N GLU A 202 14.41 -36.14 -10.54
CA GLU A 202 14.95 -37.34 -11.20
C GLU A 202 14.12 -37.75 -12.43
N GLU A 203 12.79 -37.60 -12.35
CA GLU A 203 11.85 -37.86 -13.43
C GLU A 203 12.14 -37.03 -14.70
N GLU A 204 12.64 -35.81 -14.54
CA GLU A 204 13.01 -34.94 -15.65
C GLU A 204 14.37 -35.35 -16.24
N LEU A 205 15.32 -35.80 -15.42
CA LEU A 205 16.63 -36.31 -15.88
C LEU A 205 16.50 -37.58 -16.74
N LEU A 206 15.46 -38.39 -16.54
CA LEU A 206 15.20 -39.59 -17.36
C LEU A 206 14.90 -39.24 -18.84
N LYS A 207 14.43 -38.02 -19.10
CA LYS A 207 14.07 -37.54 -20.45
C LYS A 207 15.30 -37.13 -21.27
N LEU A 208 16.47 -36.99 -20.63
CA LEU A 208 17.68 -36.52 -21.30
C LEU A 208 18.20 -37.57 -22.31
N PRO A 209 18.44 -37.18 -23.57
CA PRO A 209 18.96 -38.10 -24.58
C PRO A 209 20.46 -38.35 -24.42
N ARG A 210 21.21 -37.37 -23.89
CA ARG A 210 22.68 -37.39 -23.71
C ARG A 210 23.08 -36.57 -22.48
N THR A 211 24.37 -36.59 -22.15
CA THR A 211 24.97 -35.67 -21.19
C THR A 211 24.76 -34.23 -21.65
N SER A 212 24.08 -33.42 -20.84
CA SER A 212 23.78 -32.02 -21.09
C SER A 212 24.33 -31.15 -19.97
N LYS A 213 24.44 -29.84 -20.20
CA LYS A 213 24.82 -28.86 -19.18
C LYS A 213 23.59 -28.27 -18.51
N ALA A 214 23.65 -28.06 -17.20
CA ALA A 214 22.67 -27.31 -16.44
C ALA A 214 23.38 -26.23 -15.63
N ILE A 215 22.93 -24.99 -15.77
CA ILE A 215 23.55 -23.82 -15.13
C ILE A 215 22.47 -23.05 -14.38
N SER A 216 22.77 -22.62 -13.17
CA SER A 216 21.90 -21.78 -12.35
C SER A 216 22.66 -20.58 -11.82
N ILE A 217 21.99 -19.43 -11.79
CA ILE A 217 22.53 -18.15 -11.34
C ILE A 217 21.59 -17.60 -10.28
N ALA A 218 22.14 -17.09 -9.18
CA ALA A 218 21.39 -16.46 -8.10
C ALA A 218 21.77 -14.98 -7.98
N PHE A 219 20.74 -14.14 -7.84
CA PHE A 219 20.86 -12.71 -7.61
C PHE A 219 20.03 -12.31 -6.38
N PRO A 220 20.66 -11.92 -5.26
CA PRO A 220 19.94 -11.55 -4.05
C PRO A 220 19.31 -10.15 -4.14
N THR A 221 19.89 -9.23 -4.91
CA THR A 221 19.49 -7.80 -4.96
C THR A 221 18.80 -7.39 -6.26
N LEU A 222 18.96 -8.16 -7.34
CA LEU A 222 18.41 -7.83 -8.67
C LEU A 222 16.88 -7.63 -8.65
N GLY A 223 16.16 -8.34 -7.78
CA GLY A 223 14.71 -8.18 -7.61
C GLY A 223 14.28 -6.77 -7.20
N ALA A 224 15.14 -6.00 -6.56
CA ALA A 224 14.85 -4.62 -6.13
C ALA A 224 14.95 -3.59 -7.27
N ILE A 225 15.66 -3.91 -8.36
CA ILE A 225 15.93 -3.01 -9.49
C ILE A 225 15.18 -3.39 -10.77
N ILE A 226 14.63 -4.60 -10.84
CA ILE A 226 13.74 -5.01 -11.94
C ILE A 226 12.36 -4.41 -11.69
N GLU A 227 11.96 -3.46 -12.53
CA GLU A 227 10.64 -2.83 -12.45
C GLU A 227 9.52 -3.88 -12.52
N THR A 228 8.68 -3.91 -11.49
CA THR A 228 7.41 -4.63 -11.49
C THR A 228 6.39 -3.76 -12.20
N SER A 229 5.70 -4.30 -13.21
CA SER A 229 4.70 -3.57 -14.00
C SER A 229 3.79 -2.69 -13.15
N HIS A 230 3.71 -1.39 -13.48
CA HIS A 230 3.09 -0.27 -12.76
C HIS A 230 1.62 -0.42 -12.27
N LEU A 231 0.97 -1.55 -12.49
CA LEU A 231 -0.46 -1.74 -12.26
C LEU A 231 -0.79 -2.34 -10.88
N ASP A 232 0.15 -3.01 -10.21
CA ASP A 232 -0.06 -3.55 -8.87
C ASP A 232 1.16 -3.26 -7.96
N PRO A 233 0.98 -2.89 -6.68
CA PRO A 233 2.07 -2.52 -5.77
C PRO A 233 2.87 -3.74 -5.29
N VAL A 234 3.11 -4.73 -6.15
CA VAL A 234 3.71 -6.01 -5.79
C VAL A 234 5.21 -5.91 -5.97
N PHE A 235 6.00 -6.32 -4.96
CA PHE A 235 7.46 -6.29 -5.01
C PHE A 235 8.05 -7.70 -4.92
N VAL A 236 9.27 -7.87 -5.41
CA VAL A 236 10.02 -9.13 -5.31
C VAL A 236 10.47 -9.33 -3.86
N ASN A 237 10.04 -10.41 -3.23
CA ASN A 237 10.32 -10.73 -1.80
C ASN A 237 11.27 -11.92 -1.62
N GLY A 238 12.04 -12.26 -2.65
CA GLY A 238 13.06 -13.29 -2.61
C GLY A 238 14.19 -12.98 -3.59
N MET A 239 15.20 -13.83 -3.64
CA MET A 239 16.22 -13.72 -4.68
C MET A 239 15.63 -14.04 -6.06
N VAL A 240 16.30 -13.56 -7.10
CA VAL A 240 16.03 -13.96 -8.49
C VAL A 240 16.93 -15.15 -8.81
N LEU A 241 16.32 -16.27 -9.18
CA LEU A 241 17.01 -17.48 -9.62
C LEU A 241 16.84 -17.63 -11.12
N SER A 242 17.95 -17.60 -11.85
CA SER A 242 17.98 -17.93 -13.27
C SER A 242 18.49 -19.34 -13.50
N VAL A 243 17.98 -19.97 -14.55
CA VAL A 243 18.41 -21.30 -14.99
C VAL A 243 18.61 -21.32 -16.51
N SER A 244 19.64 -22.04 -16.94
CA SER A 244 19.89 -22.41 -18.33
C SER A 244 19.96 -23.93 -18.39
N LEU A 245 18.89 -24.53 -18.89
CA LEU A 245 18.65 -25.96 -18.91
C LEU A 245 18.38 -26.43 -20.34
N PRO A 246 18.64 -27.71 -20.66
CA PRO A 246 18.35 -28.26 -21.98
C PRO A 246 16.84 -28.33 -22.22
N GLU A 247 16.43 -28.30 -23.48
CA GLU A 247 15.02 -28.10 -23.88
C GLU A 247 14.09 -29.26 -23.48
N GLU A 248 14.65 -30.45 -23.23
CA GLU A 248 13.89 -31.63 -22.80
C GLU A 248 13.36 -31.51 -21.36
N LEU A 249 13.98 -30.67 -20.53
CA LEU A 249 13.53 -30.46 -19.15
C LEU A 249 12.39 -29.45 -19.11
N GLN A 250 11.24 -29.91 -18.63
CA GLN A 250 10.01 -29.12 -18.63
C GLN A 250 9.71 -28.50 -17.27
N HIS A 251 10.08 -29.16 -16.17
CA HIS A 251 9.72 -28.71 -14.82
C HIS A 251 10.94 -28.62 -13.91
N ILE A 252 10.93 -27.61 -13.06
CA ILE A 252 11.92 -27.40 -12.00
C ILE A 252 11.21 -27.07 -10.70
N LEU A 253 11.83 -27.48 -9.59
CA LEU A 253 11.40 -27.10 -8.25
C LEU A 253 12.33 -26.01 -7.73
N LEU A 254 11.75 -24.90 -7.32
CA LEU A 254 12.47 -23.75 -6.80
C LEU A 254 12.01 -23.49 -5.37
N THR A 255 12.95 -23.41 -4.44
CA THR A 255 12.68 -23.00 -3.06
C THR A 255 13.29 -21.65 -2.82
N PHE A 256 12.49 -20.71 -2.32
CA PHE A 256 12.91 -19.35 -2.00
C PHE A 256 12.72 -19.10 -0.51
N GLU A 257 13.73 -18.54 0.14
CA GLU A 257 13.55 -17.91 1.46
C GLU A 257 12.94 -16.51 1.30
N LYS A 258 11.95 -16.19 2.13
CA LYS A 258 11.30 -14.87 2.13
C LYS A 258 12.24 -13.84 2.76
N MET A 259 12.55 -12.77 2.03
CA MET A 259 13.33 -11.64 2.55
C MET A 259 12.61 -10.95 3.71
N ASN A 260 11.33 -10.67 3.52
CA ASN A 260 10.47 -10.16 4.55
C ASN A 260 9.54 -11.28 5.06
N LYS A 261 9.69 -11.62 6.35
CA LYS A 261 8.98 -12.72 7.04
C LYS A 261 7.71 -12.23 7.77
N LEU A 262 7.19 -11.05 7.41
CA LEU A 262 5.97 -10.48 7.99
C LEU A 262 4.80 -11.47 7.87
N GLU A 263 3.97 -11.57 8.92
CA GLU A 263 2.99 -12.65 9.12
C GLU A 263 2.08 -12.91 7.89
N ASN A 264 2.04 -14.17 7.46
CA ASN A 264 1.00 -14.81 6.63
C ASN A 264 0.62 -14.14 5.29
N ILE A 265 1.49 -13.33 4.69
CA ILE A 265 1.26 -12.87 3.32
C ILE A 265 1.60 -14.00 2.35
N LYS A 266 0.61 -14.39 1.52
CA LYS A 266 0.78 -15.41 0.49
C LYS A 266 1.79 -14.91 -0.56
N ALA A 267 2.85 -15.67 -0.74
CA ALA A 267 3.79 -15.41 -1.83
C ALA A 267 3.22 -15.92 -3.15
N GLN A 268 3.53 -15.24 -4.24
CA GLN A 268 3.19 -15.70 -5.59
C GLN A 268 4.45 -16.06 -6.35
N CYS A 269 4.52 -17.30 -6.82
CA CYS A 269 5.60 -17.76 -7.70
C CYS A 269 5.44 -17.15 -9.09
N VAL A 270 6.51 -16.56 -9.64
CA VAL A 270 6.50 -15.94 -10.96
C VAL A 270 7.75 -16.28 -11.78
N GLY A 271 7.62 -16.21 -13.11
CA GLY A 271 8.72 -16.25 -14.06
C GLY A 271 8.86 -14.92 -14.80
N TRP A 272 10.07 -14.51 -15.08
CA TRP A 272 10.37 -13.33 -15.89
C TRP A 272 10.14 -13.63 -17.36
N HIS A 273 9.25 -12.88 -18.00
CA HIS A 273 8.97 -12.99 -19.43
C HIS A 273 9.92 -12.04 -20.20
N SER A 274 10.95 -12.56 -20.86
CA SER A 274 11.97 -11.71 -21.52
C SER A 274 11.41 -10.80 -22.62
N ALA A 275 10.40 -11.23 -23.40
CA ALA A 275 9.82 -10.40 -24.47
C ALA A 275 8.87 -9.29 -23.94
N GLU A 276 7.96 -9.63 -23.02
CA GLU A 276 7.03 -8.67 -22.40
C GLU A 276 7.67 -7.84 -21.27
N ARG A 277 8.92 -8.14 -20.89
CA ARG A 277 9.67 -7.46 -19.82
C ARG A 277 8.87 -7.32 -18.52
N ARG A 278 8.22 -8.41 -18.11
CA ARG A 278 7.35 -8.45 -16.93
C ARG A 278 7.41 -9.78 -16.21
N TRP A 279 7.01 -9.78 -14.94
CA TRP A 279 6.75 -11.01 -14.19
C TRP A 279 5.41 -11.63 -14.59
N ASP A 280 5.40 -12.93 -14.91
CA ASP A 280 4.21 -13.72 -15.23
C ASP A 280 4.03 -14.85 -14.20
N SER A 281 2.84 -14.91 -13.61
CA SER A 281 2.45 -15.95 -12.66
C SER A 281 2.07 -17.28 -13.33
N LYS A 282 1.77 -17.30 -14.63
CA LYS A 282 1.43 -18.53 -15.36
C LYS A 282 2.62 -19.47 -15.52
N ALA A 283 3.84 -18.94 -15.42
CA ALA A 283 5.07 -19.71 -15.53
C ALA A 283 5.24 -20.73 -14.39
N CYS A 284 4.64 -20.47 -13.22
CA CYS A 284 4.89 -21.24 -12.01
C CYS A 284 3.61 -21.58 -11.23
N LYS A 285 3.62 -22.72 -10.55
CA LYS A 285 2.59 -23.12 -9.59
C LYS A 285 3.20 -23.28 -8.22
N MET A 286 2.60 -22.66 -7.21
CA MET A 286 3.03 -22.83 -5.82
C MET A 286 2.67 -24.24 -5.32
N LYS A 287 3.65 -24.92 -4.71
CA LYS A 287 3.48 -26.25 -4.10
C LYS A 287 3.27 -26.16 -2.60
N SER A 288 4.06 -25.33 -1.93
CA SER A 288 3.94 -25.09 -0.49
C SER A 288 4.37 -23.67 -0.14
N ASP A 289 3.70 -23.09 0.86
CA ASP A 289 4.02 -21.79 1.42
C ASP A 289 4.16 -21.94 2.94
N ASN A 290 5.34 -21.67 3.45
CA ASN A 290 5.65 -21.68 4.87
C ASN A 290 6.05 -20.25 5.31
N ILE A 291 6.11 -20.01 6.62
CA ILE A 291 6.42 -18.68 7.18
C ILE A 291 7.76 -18.16 6.65
N SER A 292 8.76 -19.03 6.54
CA SER A 292 10.13 -18.66 6.12
C SER A 292 10.44 -18.94 4.65
N SER A 293 9.74 -19.88 4.01
CA SER A 293 10.12 -20.39 2.69
C SER A 293 8.93 -20.77 1.81
N VAL A 294 9.12 -20.67 0.50
CA VAL A 294 8.11 -20.96 -0.52
C VAL A 294 8.70 -21.95 -1.51
N VAL A 295 7.93 -22.98 -1.86
CA VAL A 295 8.32 -23.96 -2.89
C VAL A 295 7.42 -23.79 -4.11
N CYS A 296 8.04 -23.53 -5.25
CA CYS A 296 7.43 -23.28 -6.54
C CYS A 296 7.79 -24.41 -7.51
N MET A 297 6.81 -24.88 -8.27
CA MET A 297 7.01 -25.76 -9.42
C MET A 297 6.84 -24.93 -10.69
N CYS A 298 7.94 -24.66 -11.38
CA CYS A 298 7.96 -23.78 -12.54
C CYS A 298 8.15 -24.57 -13.82
N LYS A 299 7.50 -24.12 -14.88
CA LYS A 299 7.73 -24.63 -16.23
C LYS A 299 8.94 -23.92 -16.81
N HIS A 300 9.99 -24.69 -17.08
CA HIS A 300 11.12 -24.19 -17.82
C HIS A 300 10.74 -24.11 -19.30
N HIS A 301 10.82 -22.91 -19.86
CA HIS A 301 10.64 -22.71 -21.29
C HIS A 301 11.81 -21.87 -21.81
N HIS A 302 12.75 -22.56 -22.46
CA HIS A 302 14.07 -22.02 -22.84
C HIS A 302 14.01 -20.65 -23.55
N ARG A 303 12.95 -20.35 -24.30
CA ARG A 303 12.79 -19.08 -25.04
C ARG A 303 12.07 -17.97 -24.27
N THR A 304 11.29 -18.28 -23.23
CA THR A 304 10.37 -17.31 -22.62
C THR A 304 10.66 -17.08 -21.14
N PHE A 305 10.96 -18.13 -20.38
CA PHE A 305 11.14 -18.08 -18.92
C PHE A 305 12.47 -18.70 -18.52
N LYS A 306 13.46 -17.85 -18.22
CA LYS A 306 14.78 -18.25 -17.71
C LYS A 306 15.00 -17.87 -16.25
N SER A 307 14.32 -16.82 -15.78
CA SER A 307 14.50 -16.27 -14.43
C SER A 307 13.20 -16.35 -13.64
N PHE A 308 13.31 -16.64 -12.36
CA PHE A 308 12.18 -16.93 -11.48
C PHE A 308 12.37 -16.25 -10.13
N SER A 309 11.27 -15.87 -9.51
CA SER A 309 11.29 -15.31 -8.16
C SER A 309 9.92 -15.43 -7.48
N ILE A 310 9.84 -14.88 -6.26
CA ILE A 310 8.59 -14.76 -5.51
C ILE A 310 8.21 -13.29 -5.39
N LEU A 311 6.95 -13.01 -5.73
CA LEU A 311 6.33 -11.72 -5.54
C LEU A 311 5.53 -11.71 -4.24
N MET A 312 5.54 -10.57 -3.57
CA MET A 312 4.70 -10.31 -2.41
C MET A 312 3.96 -8.99 -2.58
N SER A 313 2.67 -9.00 -2.28
CA SER A 313 1.89 -7.77 -2.21
C SER A 313 1.97 -7.18 -0.80
N PRO A 314 2.25 -5.87 -0.63
CA PRO A 314 2.14 -5.14 0.62
C PRO A 314 0.70 -4.93 1.06
N THR A 315 -0.29 -5.41 0.28
CA THR A 315 -1.68 -5.33 0.70
C THR A 315 -1.91 -6.30 1.85
N MET A 316 -1.86 -5.73 3.06
CA MET A 316 -2.49 -6.25 4.28
C MET A 316 -3.71 -7.05 3.87
N LEU A 317 -3.72 -8.33 4.23
CA LEU A 317 -4.82 -9.27 4.08
C LEU A 317 -6.14 -8.51 3.91
N ARG A 318 -6.63 -8.39 2.66
CA ARG A 318 -8.00 -7.99 2.40
C ARG A 318 -8.84 -9.09 3.03
N ASN A 319 -9.15 -8.91 4.31
CA ASN A 319 -9.92 -9.83 5.09
C ASN A 319 -11.33 -9.75 4.52
N VAL A 320 -11.64 -10.65 3.58
CA VAL A 320 -12.99 -10.80 3.01
C VAL A 320 -14.03 -10.88 4.13
N VAL A 321 -13.64 -11.46 5.27
CA VAL A 321 -14.44 -11.50 6.51
C VAL A 321 -14.72 -10.10 7.06
N LEU A 322 -13.71 -9.22 7.14
CA LEU A 322 -13.89 -7.85 7.64
C LEU A 322 -14.68 -6.98 6.67
N ASP A 323 -14.45 -7.14 5.36
CA ASP A 323 -15.24 -6.46 4.32
C ASP A 323 -16.71 -6.91 4.38
N TYR A 324 -16.95 -8.21 4.56
CA TYR A 324 -18.30 -8.76 4.73
C TYR A 324 -18.98 -8.24 6.00
N ILE A 325 -18.29 -8.27 7.14
CA ILE A 325 -18.81 -7.73 8.42
C ILE A 325 -19.12 -6.24 8.28
N THR A 326 -18.24 -5.47 7.65
CA THR A 326 -18.41 -4.02 7.47
C THR A 326 -19.57 -3.72 6.52
N CYS A 327 -19.71 -4.47 5.42
CA CYS A 327 -20.79 -4.30 4.45
C CYS A 327 -22.17 -4.64 5.05
N VAL A 328 -22.29 -5.81 5.70
CA VAL A 328 -23.52 -6.22 6.38
C VAL A 328 -23.85 -5.26 7.53
N GLY A 329 -22.83 -4.85 8.29
CA GLY A 329 -22.97 -3.93 9.40
C GLY A 329 -23.46 -2.54 8.98
N LEU A 330 -22.84 -1.95 7.96
CA LEU A 330 -23.27 -0.66 7.39
C LEU A 330 -24.67 -0.78 6.76
N GLY A 331 -25.00 -1.90 6.11
CA GLY A 331 -26.35 -2.14 5.61
C GLY A 331 -27.42 -2.10 6.70
N LEU A 332 -27.16 -2.72 7.86
CA LEU A 332 -28.04 -2.68 9.03
C LEU A 332 -28.13 -1.26 9.64
N SER A 333 -27.01 -0.52 9.68
CA SER A 333 -26.98 0.87 10.12
C SER A 333 -27.87 1.75 9.23
N ILE A 334 -27.67 1.69 7.91
CA ILE A 334 -28.44 2.44 6.90
C ILE A 334 -29.94 2.13 7.02
N PHE A 335 -30.32 0.86 7.11
CA PHE A 335 -31.72 0.47 7.29
C PHE A 335 -32.33 1.09 8.56
N SER A 336 -31.59 1.05 9.68
CA SER A 336 -32.03 1.62 10.96
C SER A 336 -32.19 3.15 10.88
N LEU A 337 -31.29 3.84 10.17
CA LEU A 337 -31.33 5.29 9.98
C LEU A 337 -32.49 5.72 9.08
N VAL A 338 -32.74 5.01 7.99
CA VAL A 338 -33.90 5.26 7.11
C VAL A 338 -35.20 5.08 7.89
N LEU A 339 -35.30 4.01 8.71
CA LEU A 339 -36.44 3.80 9.59
C LEU A 339 -36.58 4.93 10.62
N CYS A 340 -35.48 5.38 11.22
CA CYS A 340 -35.45 6.50 12.16
C CYS A 340 -36.00 7.79 11.54
N LEU A 341 -35.53 8.16 10.34
CA LEU A 341 -36.00 9.36 9.61
C LEU A 341 -37.47 9.24 9.21
N THR A 342 -37.91 8.04 8.83
CA THR A 342 -39.32 7.78 8.49
C THR A 342 -40.21 7.98 9.71
N ILE A 343 -39.84 7.42 10.87
CA ILE A 343 -40.58 7.59 12.12
C ILE A 343 -40.64 9.06 12.53
N GLU A 344 -39.52 9.76 12.49
CA GLU A 344 -39.44 11.19 12.83
C GLU A 344 -40.34 12.03 11.91
N THR A 345 -40.39 11.74 10.62
CA THR A 345 -41.26 12.43 9.66
C THR A 345 -42.75 12.20 9.97
N VAL A 346 -43.14 10.95 10.25
CA VAL A 346 -44.54 10.59 10.57
C VAL A 346 -45.01 11.22 11.89
N VAL A 347 -44.11 11.32 12.85
CA VAL A 347 -44.41 11.75 14.22
C VAL A 347 -44.17 13.25 14.44
N TRP A 348 -43.55 13.92 13.46
CA TRP A 348 -43.12 15.32 13.50
C TRP A 348 -44.18 16.24 14.12
N HIS A 349 -45.36 16.34 13.51
CA HIS A 349 -46.43 17.24 13.95
C HIS A 349 -46.90 16.96 15.40
N HIS A 350 -46.86 15.71 15.85
CA HIS A 350 -47.31 15.33 17.19
C HIS A 350 -46.29 15.58 18.28
N VAL A 351 -45.00 15.62 17.95
CA VAL A 351 -43.93 15.70 18.96
C VAL A 351 -43.20 17.04 18.95
N THR A 352 -43.28 17.81 17.85
CA THR A 352 -42.70 19.17 17.77
C THR A 352 -43.61 20.28 18.31
N ILE A 353 -44.34 20.02 19.40
CA ILE A 353 -45.30 20.99 19.96
C ILE A 353 -44.57 22.11 20.70
N THR A 354 -43.50 21.81 21.45
CA THR A 354 -42.73 22.84 22.17
C THR A 354 -41.44 23.21 21.43
N LYS A 355 -40.98 24.45 21.62
CA LYS A 355 -39.73 24.97 21.00
C LYS A 355 -38.53 24.07 21.29
N ILE A 356 -38.36 23.62 22.53
CA ILE A 356 -37.25 22.75 22.95
C ILE A 356 -37.36 21.35 22.31
N THR A 357 -38.57 20.77 22.24
CA THR A 357 -38.75 19.47 21.57
C THR A 357 -38.50 19.56 20.07
N TYR A 358 -38.97 20.64 19.41
CA TYR A 358 -38.69 20.89 18.01
C TYR A 358 -37.18 20.95 17.74
N MET A 359 -36.43 21.73 18.54
CA MET A 359 -34.99 21.88 18.38
C MET A 359 -34.24 20.55 18.55
N ARG A 360 -34.67 19.71 19.49
CA ARG A 360 -34.10 18.37 19.68
C ARG A 360 -34.31 17.46 18.48
N HIS A 361 -35.56 17.29 18.04
CA HIS A 361 -35.87 16.42 16.89
C HIS A 361 -35.20 16.93 15.62
N PHE A 362 -35.10 18.25 15.48
CA PHE A 362 -34.34 18.87 14.40
C PHE A 362 -32.85 18.48 14.43
N CYS A 363 -32.18 18.54 15.59
CA CYS A 363 -30.80 18.07 15.72
C CYS A 363 -30.70 16.56 15.44
N LEU A 364 -31.61 15.75 15.98
CA LEU A 364 -31.62 14.29 15.79
C LEU A 364 -31.75 13.91 14.31
N VAL A 365 -32.64 14.58 13.56
CA VAL A 365 -32.79 14.37 12.11
C VAL A 365 -31.51 14.72 11.37
N ASN A 366 -30.82 15.81 11.73
CA ASN A 366 -29.55 16.18 11.10
C ASN A 366 -28.40 15.22 11.46
N ILE A 367 -28.34 14.71 12.69
CA ILE A 367 -27.39 13.65 13.11
C ILE A 367 -27.63 12.40 12.27
N ALA A 368 -28.89 11.94 12.19
CA ALA A 368 -29.24 10.74 11.43
C ALA A 368 -28.99 10.92 9.92
N THR A 369 -29.30 12.08 9.36
CA THR A 369 -29.07 12.40 7.94
C THR A 369 -27.59 12.46 7.62
N SER A 370 -26.78 13.11 8.47
CA SER A 370 -25.33 13.20 8.27
C SER A 370 -24.68 11.81 8.32
N LEU A 371 -25.09 10.95 9.26
CA LEU A 371 -24.60 9.58 9.33
C LEU A 371 -25.01 8.75 8.12
N LEU A 372 -26.27 8.87 7.68
CA LEU A 372 -26.79 8.13 6.54
C LEU A 372 -26.00 8.45 5.26
N ILE A 373 -25.73 9.74 5.02
CA ILE A 373 -24.95 10.16 3.86
C ILE A 373 -23.50 9.66 3.99
N ALA A 374 -22.90 9.72 5.18
CA ALA A 374 -21.55 9.21 5.41
C ALA A 374 -21.46 7.68 5.16
N ASP A 375 -22.41 6.88 5.67
CA ASP A 375 -22.43 5.43 5.49
C ASP A 375 -22.58 5.05 4.01
N ILE A 376 -23.45 5.74 3.26
CA ILE A 376 -23.61 5.53 1.81
C ILE A 376 -22.33 5.89 1.06
N LEU A 377 -21.73 7.05 1.37
CA LEU A 377 -20.47 7.48 0.75
C LEU A 377 -19.32 6.53 1.07
N PHE A 378 -19.32 5.90 2.25
CA PHE A 378 -18.28 4.97 2.65
C PHE A 378 -18.35 3.69 1.82
N ILE A 379 -19.56 3.16 1.60
CA ILE A 379 -19.78 2.03 0.70
C ILE A 379 -19.38 2.39 -0.74
N VAL A 380 -19.80 3.56 -1.23
CA VAL A 380 -19.42 4.04 -2.56
C VAL A 380 -17.90 4.14 -2.67
N ALA A 381 -17.21 4.74 -1.70
CA ALA A 381 -15.76 4.86 -1.67
C ALA A 381 -15.05 3.48 -1.66
N ALA A 382 -15.60 2.49 -0.95
CA ALA A 382 -15.08 1.13 -0.92
C ALA A 382 -15.25 0.38 -2.25
N ILE A 383 -16.38 0.56 -2.95
CA ILE A 383 -16.62 -0.03 -4.28
C ILE A 383 -15.72 0.63 -5.32
N VAL A 384 -15.69 1.96 -5.31
CA VAL A 384 -14.87 2.83 -6.18
C VAL A 384 -13.39 2.44 -6.06
N HIS A 385 -12.89 2.19 -4.85
CA HIS A 385 -11.50 1.79 -4.63
C HIS A 385 -11.05 0.55 -5.45
N ASN A 386 -11.93 -0.39 -5.79
CA ASN A 386 -11.58 -1.62 -6.53
C ASN A 386 -11.54 -1.46 -8.06
N THR A 387 -11.95 -0.31 -8.56
CA THR A 387 -11.94 0.04 -9.98
C THR A 387 -10.82 1.04 -10.21
N ALA A 388 -10.07 0.91 -11.30
CA ALA A 388 -8.99 1.84 -11.66
C ALA A 388 -9.57 3.26 -11.83
N LEU A 389 -9.62 4.03 -10.74
CA LEU A 389 -10.45 5.23 -10.66
C LEU A 389 -9.65 6.52 -10.66
N ASN A 390 -10.25 7.51 -11.33
CA ASN A 390 -9.82 8.89 -11.36
C ASN A 390 -9.57 9.43 -9.95
N TYR A 391 -8.32 9.81 -9.67
CA TYR A 391 -7.87 10.45 -8.42
C TYR A 391 -8.85 11.51 -7.88
N ARG A 392 -9.43 12.33 -8.77
CA ARG A 392 -10.39 13.40 -8.43
C ARG A 392 -11.67 12.91 -7.74
N LEU A 393 -12.20 11.76 -8.15
CA LEU A 393 -13.42 11.20 -7.56
C LEU A 393 -13.16 10.66 -6.14
N CYS A 394 -11.99 10.07 -5.93
CA CYS A 394 -11.54 9.59 -4.62
C CYS A 394 -11.32 10.75 -3.63
N VAL A 395 -10.73 11.87 -4.09
CA VAL A 395 -10.60 13.11 -3.31
C VAL A 395 -11.98 13.67 -2.94
N ALA A 396 -12.90 13.78 -3.89
CA ALA A 396 -14.24 14.29 -3.63
C ALA A 396 -15.01 13.40 -2.63
N ALA A 397 -14.99 12.08 -2.81
CA ALA A 397 -15.63 11.14 -1.88
C ALA A 397 -15.06 11.28 -0.45
N THR A 398 -13.74 11.38 -0.33
CA THR A 398 -13.06 11.56 0.97
C THR A 398 -13.42 12.89 1.62
N PHE A 399 -13.53 13.97 0.84
CA PHE A 399 -13.98 15.27 1.33
C PHE A 399 -15.40 15.22 1.90
N PHE A 400 -16.35 14.64 1.16
CA PHE A 400 -17.72 14.53 1.65
C PHE A 400 -17.80 13.61 2.88
N LEU A 401 -17.08 12.50 2.89
CA LEU A 401 -16.98 11.62 4.07
C LEU A 401 -16.48 12.36 5.31
N HIS A 402 -15.37 13.09 5.16
CA HIS A 402 -14.80 13.92 6.22
C HIS A 402 -15.83 14.92 6.75
N PHE A 403 -16.49 15.65 5.85
CA PHE A 403 -17.47 16.67 6.18
C PHE A 403 -18.68 16.10 6.94
N PHE A 404 -19.30 15.03 6.44
CA PHE A 404 -20.51 14.48 7.05
C PHE A 404 -20.24 13.79 8.39
N TYR A 405 -19.12 13.07 8.54
CA TYR A 405 -18.74 12.53 9.85
C TYR A 405 -18.41 13.63 10.85
N LEU A 406 -17.79 14.74 10.42
CA LEU A 406 -17.54 15.86 11.30
C LEU A 406 -18.85 16.59 11.68
N ALA A 407 -19.76 16.76 10.72
CA ALA A 407 -21.09 17.34 10.93
C ALA A 407 -21.90 16.54 11.96
N LEU A 408 -21.83 15.20 11.93
CA LEU A 408 -22.43 14.33 12.95
C LEU A 408 -22.05 14.79 14.37
N PHE A 409 -20.75 14.97 14.62
CA PHE A 409 -20.24 15.38 15.93
C PHE A 409 -20.66 16.81 16.29
N PHE A 410 -20.62 17.75 15.35
CA PHE A 410 -21.03 19.13 15.62
C PHE A 410 -22.54 19.27 15.86
N TRP A 411 -23.38 18.44 15.24
CA TRP A 411 -24.80 18.36 15.56
C TRP A 411 -25.06 17.73 16.92
N MET A 412 -24.28 16.73 17.32
CA MET A 412 -24.31 16.23 18.70
C MET A 412 -23.84 17.27 19.71
N PHE A 413 -22.82 18.06 19.38
CA PHE A 413 -22.34 19.16 20.21
C PHE A 413 -23.45 20.20 20.40
N THR A 414 -24.11 20.60 19.31
CA THR A 414 -25.28 21.49 19.32
C THR A 414 -26.39 20.94 20.22
N LEU A 415 -26.64 19.64 20.15
CA LEU A 415 -27.61 18.96 20.99
C LEU A 415 -27.21 18.95 22.48
N GLY A 416 -25.92 18.82 22.80
CA GLY A 416 -25.37 18.99 24.15
C GLY A 416 -25.51 20.43 24.67
N LEU A 417 -25.21 21.42 23.85
CA LEU A 417 -25.41 22.84 24.19
C LEU A 417 -26.88 23.18 24.44
N LEU A 418 -27.80 22.60 23.66
CA LEU A 418 -29.24 22.76 23.87
C LEU A 418 -29.68 22.31 25.28
N ILE A 419 -29.12 21.19 25.78
CA ILE A 419 -29.37 20.73 27.15
C ILE A 419 -28.82 21.71 28.17
N LEU A 420 -27.56 22.13 27.99
CA LEU A 420 -26.88 23.02 28.92
C LEU A 420 -27.62 24.36 29.05
N TYR A 421 -28.03 24.92 27.90
CA TYR A 421 -28.85 26.12 27.84
C TYR A 421 -30.19 25.94 28.57
N GLY A 422 -30.88 24.81 28.35
CA GLY A 422 -32.12 24.50 29.04
C GLY A 422 -31.98 24.41 30.57
N LEU A 423 -30.82 23.96 31.07
CA LEU A 423 -30.58 23.80 32.51
C LEU A 423 -30.05 25.06 33.20
N LEU A 424 -29.21 25.86 32.52
CA LEU A 424 -28.50 26.99 33.14
C LEU A 424 -29.07 28.36 32.78
N LEU A 425 -29.74 28.50 31.63
CA LEU A 425 -30.10 29.79 31.05
C LEU A 425 -31.61 29.92 30.80
N VAL A 426 -32.44 29.30 31.64
CA VAL A 426 -33.92 29.31 31.59
C VAL A 426 -34.52 30.72 31.43
N PHE A 427 -33.82 31.77 31.89
CA PHE A 427 -34.27 33.15 31.84
C PHE A 427 -34.02 33.86 30.50
N PHE A 428 -33.10 33.38 29.67
CA PHE A 428 -32.83 33.99 28.36
C PHE A 428 -33.75 33.39 27.31
N LYS A 429 -34.61 34.17 26.66
CA LYS A 429 -35.52 33.68 25.60
C LYS A 429 -34.87 33.84 24.22
N ILE A 430 -34.28 32.77 23.68
CA ILE A 430 -33.78 32.78 22.29
C ILE A 430 -34.95 32.64 21.31
N THR A 431 -34.95 33.43 20.23
CA THR A 431 -35.95 33.32 19.15
C THR A 431 -35.69 32.09 18.28
N ARG A 432 -36.76 31.50 17.70
CA ARG A 432 -36.65 30.30 16.85
C ARG A 432 -35.69 30.50 15.68
N SER A 433 -35.73 31.66 15.05
CA SER A 433 -34.87 32.00 13.91
C SER A 433 -33.39 32.07 14.32
N ALA A 434 -33.08 32.74 15.44
CA ALA A 434 -31.71 32.86 15.94
C ALA A 434 -31.10 31.50 16.30
N PHE A 435 -31.90 30.62 16.92
CA PHE A 435 -31.43 29.26 17.20
C PHE A 435 -31.13 28.46 15.93
N ILE A 436 -32.04 28.47 14.94
CA ILE A 436 -31.84 27.72 13.70
C ILE A 436 -30.58 28.22 12.99
N ALA A 437 -30.39 29.54 12.89
CA ALA A 437 -29.19 30.13 12.32
C ALA A 437 -27.92 29.69 13.07
N ALA A 438 -27.91 29.78 14.41
CA ALA A 438 -26.77 29.34 15.22
C ALA A 438 -26.49 27.83 15.07
N ALA A 439 -27.53 27.01 15.08
CA ALA A 439 -27.42 25.56 14.96
C ALA A 439 -26.88 25.14 13.60
N PHE A 440 -27.29 25.78 12.50
CA PHE A 440 -26.73 25.52 11.17
C PHE A 440 -25.27 25.98 11.05
N SER A 441 -24.95 27.16 11.59
CA SER A 441 -23.59 27.69 11.61
C SER A 441 -22.63 26.77 12.37
N ILE A 442 -23.03 26.25 13.53
CA ILE A 442 -22.23 25.31 14.32
C ILE A 442 -22.23 23.91 13.68
N GLY A 443 -23.40 23.40 13.33
CA GLY A 443 -23.64 22.02 12.89
C GLY A 443 -23.08 21.67 11.52
N TYR A 444 -23.07 22.61 10.57
CA TYR A 444 -22.49 22.41 9.23
C TYR A 444 -21.42 23.44 8.87
N GLY A 445 -21.56 24.69 9.32
CA GLY A 445 -20.59 25.75 8.99
C GLY A 445 -19.18 25.44 9.52
N CYS A 446 -19.04 25.14 10.81
CA CYS A 446 -17.74 24.76 11.40
C CYS A 446 -17.12 23.52 10.73
N PRO A 447 -17.84 22.39 10.56
CA PRO A 447 -17.33 21.23 9.81
C PRO A 447 -16.87 21.55 8.38
N LEU A 448 -17.62 22.40 7.67
CA LEU A 448 -17.29 22.79 6.30
C LEU A 448 -15.96 23.55 6.24
N VAL A 449 -15.77 24.51 7.14
CA VAL A 449 -14.52 25.27 7.24
C VAL A 449 -13.34 24.35 7.53
N ILE A 450 -13.47 23.45 8.51
CA ILE A 450 -12.42 22.49 8.86
C ILE A 450 -12.09 21.58 7.66
N SER A 451 -13.12 21.07 6.97
CA SER A 451 -12.93 20.16 5.83
C SER A 451 -12.26 20.85 4.64
N ILE A 452 -12.67 22.07 4.30
CA ILE A 452 -12.07 22.88 3.21
C ILE A 452 -10.63 23.24 3.54
N LEU A 453 -10.35 23.65 4.78
CA LEU A 453 -9.01 23.99 5.22
C LEU A 453 -8.09 22.77 5.15
N THR A 454 -8.60 21.61 5.57
CA THR A 454 -7.85 20.34 5.54
C THR A 454 -7.48 19.97 4.11
N VAL A 455 -8.44 19.97 3.17
CA VAL A 455 -8.15 19.68 1.75
C VAL A 455 -7.20 20.71 1.15
N SER A 456 -7.45 22.00 1.35
CA SER A 456 -6.61 23.07 0.78
C SER A 456 -5.15 23.01 1.22
N ILE A 457 -4.88 22.57 2.46
CA ILE A 457 -3.51 22.46 2.99
C ILE A 457 -2.82 21.16 2.55
N THR A 458 -3.56 20.06 2.42
CA THR A 458 -2.99 18.71 2.29
C THR A 458 -3.03 18.14 0.87
N GLU A 459 -3.98 18.56 0.04
CA GLU A 459 -4.12 18.15 -1.37
C GLU A 459 -2.94 18.58 -2.25
N PRO A 460 -2.37 19.80 -2.13
CA PRO A 460 -1.23 20.22 -2.96
C PRO A 460 0.04 19.38 -2.81
N LYS A 461 0.10 18.53 -1.77
CA LYS A 461 1.20 17.60 -1.50
C LYS A 461 0.83 16.15 -1.82
N ASN A 462 -0.30 15.91 -2.50
CA ASN A 462 -0.95 14.60 -2.67
C ASN A 462 -1.12 13.83 -1.34
N GLY A 463 -1.17 14.56 -0.23
CA GLY A 463 -1.11 13.99 1.10
C GLY A 463 -2.46 13.91 1.79
N TYR A 464 -3.56 14.27 1.12
CA TYR A 464 -4.91 14.18 1.68
C TYR A 464 -5.41 12.73 1.78
N LEU A 465 -5.07 11.90 0.77
CA LEU A 465 -5.50 10.50 0.66
C LEU A 465 -4.48 9.53 1.25
N ARG A 466 -4.96 8.41 1.79
CA ARG A 466 -4.14 7.26 2.18
C ARG A 466 -3.71 6.46 0.95
N SER A 467 -2.45 6.02 0.90
CA SER A 467 -1.95 5.16 -0.16
C SER A 467 -2.77 3.86 -0.24
N GLY A 468 -3.48 3.67 -1.36
CA GLY A 468 -4.30 2.49 -1.59
C GLY A 468 -5.66 2.48 -0.89
N ALA A 469 -6.23 3.63 -0.46
CA ALA A 469 -7.63 3.72 -0.02
C ALA A 469 -8.20 5.14 -0.17
N CYS A 470 -9.50 5.26 -0.51
CA CYS A 470 -10.20 6.56 -0.54
C CYS A 470 -10.59 7.03 0.87
N TRP A 471 -9.58 7.34 1.67
CA TRP A 471 -9.73 7.79 3.06
C TRP A 471 -8.62 8.78 3.46
N LEU A 472 -8.84 9.54 4.53
CA LEU A 472 -7.87 10.52 5.05
C LEU A 472 -6.53 9.88 5.42
N ASN A 473 -5.44 10.55 5.08
CA ASN A 473 -4.09 10.12 5.38
C ASN A 473 -3.69 10.32 6.85
N TRP A 474 -2.94 9.36 7.41
CA TRP A 474 -2.36 9.43 8.75
C TRP A 474 -0.82 9.55 8.74
N TYR A 475 -0.14 8.90 7.79
CA TYR A 475 1.32 8.71 7.88
C TYR A 475 2.13 9.93 7.44
N GLU A 476 1.85 10.52 6.27
CA GLU A 476 2.66 11.61 5.70
C GLU A 476 2.27 12.99 6.25
N THR A 477 0.97 13.31 6.23
CA THR A 477 0.46 14.66 6.53
C THR A 477 -0.35 14.76 7.81
N LYS A 478 -0.67 13.60 8.44
CA LYS A 478 -1.58 13.51 9.59
C LYS A 478 -2.93 14.21 9.34
N ALA A 479 -3.42 14.23 8.10
CA ALA A 479 -4.69 14.88 7.72
C ALA A 479 -5.89 14.39 8.54
N LEU A 480 -5.92 13.11 8.91
CA LEU A 480 -6.96 12.52 9.77
C LEU A 480 -7.02 13.17 11.17
N LEU A 481 -5.95 13.78 11.66
CA LEU A 481 -5.92 14.46 12.95
C LEU A 481 -6.85 15.68 12.98
N ALA A 482 -7.09 16.32 11.83
CA ALA A 482 -8.07 17.41 11.67
C ALA A 482 -9.51 16.95 11.91
N PHE A 483 -9.79 15.65 11.80
CA PHE A 483 -11.07 15.04 12.13
C PHE A 483 -11.10 14.52 13.57
N VAL A 484 -10.07 13.77 13.98
CA VAL A 484 -10.03 13.08 15.28
C VAL A 484 -10.00 14.05 16.46
N VAL A 485 -9.23 15.13 16.37
CA VAL A 485 -9.09 16.09 17.49
C VAL A 485 -10.42 16.80 17.79
N PRO A 486 -11.14 17.38 16.81
CA PRO A 486 -12.47 17.94 17.06
C PRO A 486 -13.46 16.90 17.60
N ALA A 487 -13.48 15.69 17.03
CA ALA A 487 -14.38 14.63 17.46
C ALA A 487 -14.19 14.26 18.94
N LEU A 488 -12.96 13.98 19.35
CA LEU A 488 -12.63 13.64 20.74
C LEU A 488 -12.92 14.81 21.69
N SER A 489 -12.62 16.04 21.27
CA SER A 489 -12.91 17.24 22.06
C SER A 489 -14.42 17.39 22.33
N ILE A 490 -15.25 17.19 21.31
CA ILE A 490 -16.71 17.25 21.42
C ILE A 490 -17.24 16.15 22.35
N ILE A 491 -16.70 14.93 22.25
CA ILE A 491 -17.08 13.82 23.13
C ILE A 491 -16.83 14.18 24.60
N VAL A 492 -15.67 14.76 24.90
CA VAL A 492 -15.31 15.20 26.27
C VAL A 492 -16.27 16.29 26.76
N VAL A 493 -16.58 17.29 25.93
CA VAL A 493 -17.49 18.38 26.33
C VAL A 493 -18.91 17.85 26.57
N ASN A 494 -19.43 17.01 25.68
CA ASN A 494 -20.76 16.42 25.85
C ASN A 494 -20.82 15.49 27.08
N LEU A 495 -19.74 14.78 27.39
CA LEU A 495 -19.63 13.99 28.62
C LEU A 495 -19.69 14.90 29.87
N ALA A 496 -19.00 16.05 29.85
CA ALA A 496 -19.09 17.03 30.92
C ALA A 496 -20.51 17.59 31.10
N VAL A 497 -21.22 17.88 29.99
CA VAL A 497 -22.64 18.30 30.04
C VAL A 497 -23.49 17.25 30.74
N VAL A 498 -23.31 15.96 30.42
CA VAL A 498 -24.04 14.85 31.04
C VAL A 498 -23.75 14.78 32.54
N VAL A 499 -22.48 14.91 32.96
CA VAL A 499 -22.10 14.94 34.38
C VAL A 499 -22.79 16.10 35.11
N VAL A 500 -22.81 17.29 34.52
CA VAL A 500 -23.52 18.46 35.10
C VAL A 500 -25.01 18.16 35.28
N VAL A 501 -25.65 17.51 34.31
CA VAL A 501 -27.07 17.12 34.43
C VAL A 501 -27.28 16.13 35.57
N VAL A 502 -26.43 15.10 35.67
CA VAL A 502 -26.52 14.07 36.72
C VAL A 502 -26.30 14.69 38.10
N VAL A 503 -25.32 15.59 38.27
CA VAL A 503 -25.05 16.27 39.54
C VAL A 503 -26.22 17.18 39.96
N LYS A 504 -26.78 17.96 39.03
CA LYS A 504 -27.94 18.81 39.30
C LYS A 504 -29.20 18.01 39.61
N MET A 505 -29.32 16.81 39.05
CA MET A 505 -30.40 15.86 39.29
C MET A 505 -30.26 15.11 40.63
N GLY A 506 -29.02 14.79 41.03
CA GLY A 506 -28.70 14.04 42.25
C GLY A 506 -28.73 14.87 43.53
N ARG A 507 -28.83 16.20 43.45
CA ARG A 507 -29.12 17.03 44.63
C ARG A 507 -30.62 16.95 44.94
N PRO A 508 -31.05 16.30 46.04
CA PRO A 508 -32.41 16.46 46.51
C PRO A 508 -32.60 17.94 46.87
N SER A 509 -33.42 18.66 46.10
CA SER A 509 -33.82 20.01 46.47
C SER A 509 -34.71 19.88 47.71
N ILE A 510 -34.12 20.14 48.87
CA ILE A 510 -34.83 20.32 50.13
C ILE A 510 -35.78 21.51 49.90
N GLY A 511 -37.06 21.23 49.74
CA GLY A 511 -38.12 22.23 49.88
C GLY A 511 -38.78 22.80 48.62
N ASP A 512 -38.94 22.05 47.51
CA ASP A 512 -39.91 22.49 46.49
C ASP A 512 -40.66 21.34 45.80
N GLY A 513 -41.97 21.28 46.09
CA GLY A 513 -42.96 20.39 45.47
C GLY A 513 -43.34 20.75 44.03
N CYS A 514 -42.53 21.54 43.33
CA CYS A 514 -42.77 21.96 41.95
C CYS A 514 -41.68 21.43 41.02
N LYS A 515 -41.64 20.10 40.79
CA LYS A 515 -40.89 19.56 39.65
C LYS A 515 -41.57 20.02 38.36
N SER A 516 -41.09 21.12 37.79
CA SER A 516 -41.63 21.64 36.53
C SER A 516 -41.57 20.57 35.43
N GLN A 517 -42.61 20.52 34.60
CA GLN A 517 -42.69 19.63 33.45
C GLN A 517 -41.44 19.77 32.53
N ASP A 518 -40.83 20.95 32.51
CA ASP A 518 -39.62 21.27 31.75
C ASP A 518 -38.36 20.57 32.27
N LEU A 519 -38.17 20.50 33.60
CA LEU A 519 -37.05 19.76 34.19
C LEU A 519 -37.14 18.26 33.83
N SER A 520 -38.33 17.67 33.97
CA SER A 520 -38.57 16.27 33.63
C SER A 520 -38.36 15.96 32.15
N ASN A 521 -38.72 16.89 31.26
CA ASN A 521 -38.46 16.80 29.82
C ASN A 521 -36.95 16.89 29.53
N MET A 522 -36.19 17.74 30.22
CA MET A 522 -34.74 17.86 30.03
C MET A 522 -33.96 16.64 30.51
N ILE A 523 -34.32 16.08 31.67
CA ILE A 523 -33.75 14.83 32.19
C ILE A 523 -33.92 13.68 31.20
N ARG A 524 -35.07 13.65 30.54
CA ARG A 524 -35.38 12.64 29.54
C ARG A 524 -34.48 12.80 28.30
N ILE A 525 -34.26 14.04 27.87
CA ILE A 525 -33.42 14.37 26.72
C ILE A 525 -31.96 14.08 27.03
N SER A 526 -31.47 14.41 28.24
CA SER A 526 -30.10 14.15 28.65
C SER A 526 -29.74 12.67 28.73
N LYS A 527 -30.68 11.80 29.11
CA LYS A 527 -30.45 10.34 29.15
C LYS A 527 -30.05 9.77 27.78
N ASN A 528 -30.64 10.29 26.70
CA ASN A 528 -30.35 9.82 25.35
C ASN A 528 -28.95 10.27 24.89
N ILE A 529 -28.55 11.51 25.18
CA ILE A 529 -27.21 12.01 24.86
C ILE A 529 -26.13 11.40 25.77
N ALA A 530 -26.46 11.10 27.02
CA ALA A 530 -25.61 10.41 27.97
C ALA A 530 -25.21 9.00 27.54
N LEU A 531 -26.13 8.28 26.86
CA LEU A 531 -25.85 6.94 26.34
C LEU A 531 -25.23 6.99 24.94
N LEU A 532 -25.70 7.91 24.09
CA LEU A 532 -25.26 7.98 22.70
C LEU A 532 -23.84 8.56 22.55
N THR A 533 -23.45 9.55 23.36
CA THR A 533 -22.14 10.21 23.26
C THR A 533 -20.97 9.26 23.54
N PRO A 534 -20.96 8.48 24.64
CA PRO A 534 -19.88 7.53 24.90
C PRO A 534 -19.83 6.40 23.87
N LEU A 535 -20.97 5.93 23.36
CA LEU A 535 -20.99 4.89 22.32
C LEU A 535 -20.34 5.37 21.01
N LEU A 536 -20.63 6.62 20.61
CA LEU A 536 -19.98 7.24 19.46
C LEU A 536 -18.49 7.53 19.73
N GLY A 537 -18.14 7.91 20.96
CA GLY A 537 -16.76 8.08 21.37
C GLY A 537 -15.94 6.79 21.40
N LEU A 538 -16.53 5.68 21.86
CA LEU A 538 -15.91 4.36 21.81
C LEU A 538 -15.67 3.93 20.36
N THR A 539 -16.65 4.13 19.48
CA THR A 539 -16.54 3.79 18.05
C THR A 539 -15.30 4.45 17.43
N TRP A 540 -15.17 5.76 17.56
CA TRP A 540 -14.03 6.48 16.98
C TRP A 540 -12.73 6.33 17.77
N GLY A 541 -12.79 6.05 19.07
CA GLY A 541 -11.63 5.67 19.88
C GLY A 541 -11.01 4.35 19.43
N PHE A 542 -11.84 3.32 19.17
CA PHE A 542 -11.38 2.08 18.54
C PHE A 542 -10.93 2.31 17.09
N GLY A 543 -11.57 3.24 16.36
CA GLY A 543 -11.09 3.69 15.06
C GLY A 543 -9.66 4.22 15.10
N LEU A 544 -9.32 5.04 16.09
CA LEU A 544 -7.95 5.50 16.30
C LEU A 544 -7.01 4.34 16.71
N ALA A 545 -7.48 3.41 17.55
CA ALA A 545 -6.71 2.24 17.96
C ALA A 545 -6.32 1.35 16.75
N THR A 546 -7.21 1.17 15.76
CA THR A 546 -6.90 0.44 14.52
C THR A 546 -5.80 1.08 13.67
N ILE A 547 -5.52 2.37 13.89
CA ILE A 547 -4.51 3.12 13.14
C ILE A 547 -3.17 3.12 13.88
N ILE A 548 -3.21 3.15 15.22
CA ILE A 548 -2.01 3.05 16.07
C ILE A 548 -1.47 1.61 16.09
N ASP A 549 -2.36 0.62 16.17
CA ASP A 549 -2.05 -0.80 16.12
C ASP A 549 -2.82 -1.45 14.97
N SER A 550 -2.23 -1.35 13.77
CA SER A 550 -2.80 -1.87 12.52
C SER A 550 -2.74 -3.39 12.40
N HIS A 551 -2.14 -4.10 13.36
CA HIS A 551 -1.98 -5.55 13.33
C HIS A 551 -3.06 -6.29 14.13
N SER A 552 -3.71 -5.62 15.08
CA SER A 552 -4.75 -6.23 15.92
C SER A 552 -6.09 -6.35 15.18
N LEU A 553 -6.41 -7.57 14.73
CA LEU A 553 -7.73 -7.92 14.15
C LEU A 553 -8.89 -7.59 15.11
N ALA A 554 -8.66 -7.70 16.42
CA ALA A 554 -9.67 -7.43 17.44
C ALA A 554 -10.14 -5.97 17.41
N PHE A 555 -9.24 -5.00 17.20
CA PHE A 555 -9.62 -3.59 17.08
C PHE A 555 -10.43 -3.33 15.80
N HIS A 556 -10.06 -3.96 14.69
CA HIS A 556 -10.79 -3.82 13.42
C HIS A 556 -12.21 -4.40 13.50
N VAL A 557 -12.36 -5.58 14.10
CA VAL A 557 -13.69 -6.22 14.29
C VAL A 557 -14.55 -5.40 15.24
N THR A 558 -13.98 -4.93 16.36
CA THR A 558 -14.70 -4.10 17.34
C THR A 558 -15.15 -2.78 16.72
N PHE A 559 -14.27 -2.13 15.97
CA PHE A 559 -14.60 -0.90 15.23
C PHE A 559 -15.74 -1.13 14.24
N ALA A 560 -15.67 -2.19 13.43
CA ALA A 560 -16.71 -2.51 12.45
C ALA A 560 -18.06 -2.81 13.12
N LEU A 561 -18.07 -3.56 14.22
CA LEU A 561 -19.29 -3.85 15.00
C LEU A 561 -19.90 -2.59 15.61
N LEU A 562 -19.08 -1.71 16.21
CA LEU A 562 -19.57 -0.46 16.81
C LEU A 562 -20.19 0.47 15.76
N ASN A 563 -19.57 0.58 14.58
CA ASN A 563 -20.15 1.32 13.45
C ASN A 563 -21.46 0.68 12.97
N ALA A 564 -21.53 -0.65 12.88
CA ALA A 564 -22.75 -1.36 12.47
C ALA A 564 -23.96 -1.06 13.37
N PHE A 565 -23.73 -0.97 14.68
CA PHE A 565 -24.80 -0.66 15.65
C PHE A 565 -25.05 0.84 15.81
N GLN A 566 -24.27 1.71 15.18
CA GLN A 566 -24.36 3.15 15.36
C GLN A 566 -25.73 3.70 14.93
N GLY A 567 -26.19 3.37 13.72
CA GLY A 567 -27.53 3.72 13.24
C GLY A 567 -28.65 3.12 14.09
N PHE A 568 -28.46 1.88 14.55
CA PHE A 568 -29.41 1.21 15.44
C PHE A 568 -29.55 1.92 16.79
N PHE A 569 -28.45 2.36 17.42
CA PHE A 569 -28.49 3.09 18.68
C PHE A 569 -29.18 4.45 18.53
N ILE A 570 -28.98 5.15 17.41
CA ILE A 570 -29.70 6.39 17.11
C ILE A 570 -31.21 6.14 17.00
N LEU A 571 -31.62 5.08 16.30
CA LEU A 571 -33.04 4.67 16.24
C LEU A 571 -33.59 4.36 17.64
N LEU A 572 -32.91 3.50 18.40
CA LEU A 572 -33.37 3.02 19.69
C LEU A 572 -33.49 4.15 20.72
N PHE A 573 -32.41 4.91 20.95
CA PHE A 573 -32.37 5.96 21.96
C PHE A 573 -33.03 7.25 21.47
N GLY A 574 -32.86 7.60 20.19
CA GLY A 574 -33.41 8.83 19.61
C GLY A 574 -34.94 8.79 19.46
N THR A 575 -35.49 7.64 19.06
CA THR A 575 -36.92 7.53 18.69
C THR A 575 -37.70 6.52 19.53
N LEU A 576 -37.28 5.25 19.61
CA LEU A 576 -38.12 4.16 20.16
C LEU A 576 -38.28 4.20 21.69
N LEU A 577 -37.22 4.57 22.41
CA LEU A 577 -37.25 4.76 23.86
C LEU A 577 -37.86 6.11 24.26
N ASP A 578 -38.13 6.99 23.31
CA ASP A 578 -38.84 8.22 23.57
C ASP A 578 -40.35 7.99 23.69
N ARG A 579 -40.89 8.17 24.91
CA ARG A 579 -42.30 7.97 25.25
C ARG A 579 -43.19 8.91 24.45
N LYS A 580 -42.77 10.15 24.19
CA LYS A 580 -43.57 11.09 23.37
C LYS A 580 -43.70 10.57 21.94
N THR A 581 -42.60 10.12 21.35
CA THR A 581 -42.59 9.46 20.04
C THR A 581 -43.44 8.19 20.04
N ARG A 582 -43.32 7.33 21.06
CA ARG A 582 -44.12 6.11 21.20
C ARG A 582 -45.62 6.36 21.37
N GLU A 583 -46.00 7.37 22.15
CA GLU A 583 -47.40 7.78 22.33
C GLU A 583 -47.99 8.34 21.03
N ALA A 584 -47.23 9.14 20.29
CA ALA A 584 -47.63 9.66 18.98
C ALA A 584 -47.74 8.56 17.92
N LEU A 585 -46.79 7.62 17.88
CA LEU A 585 -46.86 6.42 17.03
C LEU A 585 -48.12 5.61 17.29
N LYS A 586 -48.45 5.35 18.57
CA LYS A 586 -49.71 4.66 18.93
C LYS A 586 -50.94 5.40 18.42
N LYS A 587 -50.98 6.74 18.56
CA LYS A 587 -52.10 7.56 18.05
C LYS A 587 -52.22 7.49 16.52
N ASN A 588 -51.12 7.58 15.79
CA ASN A 588 -51.11 7.47 14.33
C ASN A 588 -51.48 6.06 13.84
N CYS A 589 -51.00 5.01 14.50
CA CYS A 589 -51.38 3.62 14.17
C CYS A 589 -52.88 3.36 14.42
N LEU A 590 -53.44 3.90 15.51
CA LEU A 590 -54.88 3.80 15.81
C LEU A 590 -55.73 4.60 14.81
N SER A 591 -55.27 5.79 14.39
CA SER A 591 -55.90 6.60 13.34
C SER A 591 -55.89 5.89 11.98
N SER A 592 -54.77 5.27 11.61
CA SER A 592 -54.62 4.49 10.38
C SER A 592 -55.50 3.24 10.39
N LYS A 593 -55.55 2.48 11.50
CA LYS A 593 -56.48 1.35 11.66
C LYS A 593 -57.95 1.78 11.55
N ARG A 594 -58.34 2.95 12.09
CA ARG A 594 -59.69 3.50 11.91
C ARG A 594 -59.99 3.84 10.45
N LYS A 595 -59.07 4.48 9.74
CA LYS A 595 -59.24 4.80 8.31
C LYS A 595 -59.34 3.54 7.44
N CYS A 596 -58.57 2.50 7.75
CA CYS A 596 -58.61 1.21 7.04
C CYS A 596 -59.88 0.40 7.34
N SER A 597 -60.46 0.54 8.54
CA SER A 597 -61.74 -0.06 8.94
C SER A 597 -62.97 0.67 8.40
N LEU A 598 -62.85 1.95 8.01
CA LEU A 598 -63.93 2.75 7.41
C LEU A 598 -63.95 2.67 5.87
N ALA A 599 -62.89 2.13 5.26
CA ALA A 599 -62.75 1.92 3.82
C ALA A 599 -63.09 0.47 3.39
N LYS A 600 -63.51 -0.37 4.33
CA LYS A 600 -64.04 -1.72 4.13
C LYS A 600 -65.51 -1.69 4.48
#